data_AF-A0A439IFE4-F1
#
_entry.id   AF-A0A439IFE4-F1
#
_cell.length_a   1.000
_cell.length_b   1.000
_cell.length_c   1.000
_cell.angle_alpha   90.00
_cell.angle_beta   90.00
_cell.angle_gamma   90.00
#
_symmetry.space_group_name_H-M   'P 1'
#
loop_
_entity.id
_entity.type
_entity.pdbx_description
1 polymer ?
#
loop_
_entity_poly.entity_id
_entity_poly.type
_entity_poly.pdbx_seq_one_letter_code
_entity_poly.pdbx_strand_id
1 'polypeptide(L)' 'MRAQYKGHRILDTDAGAFALDTWNPRDPTDFSVTIDFYAGPEGDNSADAFTATVCSPNWFLRSQGGKVFAAESVIFMPR' A
#
# COMPACT_ATOMS: atom_id res chain seq x y z
N MET A 1 8.05 -3.94 -23.17
CA MET A 1 7.23 -4.67 -22.18
C MET A 1 6.37 -3.63 -21.48
N ARG A 2 5.04 -3.61 -21.70
CA ARG A 2 4.12 -2.69 -21.03
C ARG A 2 3.42 -3.50 -19.94
N ALA A 3 3.86 -3.34 -18.69
CA ALA A 3 3.15 -3.92 -17.55
C ALA A 3 1.84 -3.14 -17.36
N GLN A 4 0.73 -3.85 -17.18
CA GLN A 4 -0.58 -3.25 -16.94
C GLN A 4 -1.10 -3.76 -15.59
N TYR A 5 -1.38 -2.81 -14.71
CA TYR A 5 -1.84 -3.03 -13.33
C TYR A 5 -3.28 -3.57 -13.30
N LYS A 6 -3.51 -4.70 -12.63
CA LYS A 6 -4.81 -5.42 -12.66
C LYS A 6 -5.51 -5.67 -11.32
N GLY A 7 -5.08 -5.05 -10.23
CA GLY A 7 -5.85 -5.12 -8.99
C GLY A 7 -5.21 -4.33 -7.87
N HIS A 8 -6.06 -3.74 -7.04
CA HIS A 8 -5.75 -3.32 -5.68
C HIS A 8 -6.75 -4.04 -4.78
N ARG A 9 -6.28 -4.62 -3.69
CA ARG A 9 -7.11 -4.89 -2.54
C ARG A 9 -6.66 -3.97 -1.42
N ILE A 10 -7.47 -2.96 -1.13
CA ILE A 10 -7.29 -2.16 0.08
C ILE A 10 -7.94 -2.92 1.21
N LEU A 11 -7.12 -3.55 2.03
CA LEU A 11 -7.54 -4.05 3.33
C LEU A 11 -7.41 -2.89 4.32
N ASP A 12 -8.35 -1.95 4.27
CA ASP A 12 -8.67 -1.21 5.49
C ASP A 12 -9.39 -2.22 6.38
N THR A 13 -8.76 -2.61 7.48
CA THR A 13 -9.25 -3.71 8.32
C THR A 13 -10.59 -3.36 8.98
N ASP A 14 -10.95 -2.08 8.96
CA ASP A 14 -12.15 -1.52 9.60
C ASP A 14 -13.16 -0.87 8.64
N ALA A 15 -12.90 -0.79 7.32
CA ALA A 15 -13.80 -0.10 6.39
C ALA A 15 -14.03 -0.88 5.09
N GLY A 16 -15.31 -1.16 4.79
CA GLY A 16 -15.77 -1.91 3.62
C GLY A 16 -15.39 -1.28 2.27
N ALA A 17 -15.72 -1.98 1.17
CA ALA A 17 -15.34 -1.60 -0.20
C ALA A 17 -15.67 -0.13 -0.56
N PHE A 18 -14.65 0.73 -0.61
CA PHE A 18 -14.76 2.11 -1.10
C PHE A 18 -14.04 2.28 -2.44
N ALA A 19 -14.54 3.23 -3.25
CA ALA A 19 -13.87 3.63 -4.48
C ALA A 19 -12.62 4.46 -4.12
N LEU A 20 -11.46 4.04 -4.66
CA LEU A 20 -10.14 4.58 -4.35
C LEU A 20 -10.02 6.10 -4.57
N ASP A 21 -10.75 6.62 -5.55
CA ASP A 21 -10.82 8.03 -5.92
C ASP A 21 -11.53 8.90 -4.88
N THR A 22 -12.32 8.28 -3.99
CA THR A 22 -13.02 8.95 -2.89
C THR A 22 -12.45 8.61 -1.52
N TRP A 23 -11.42 7.74 -1.47
CA TRP A 23 -10.84 7.33 -0.21
C TRP A 23 -10.06 8.48 0.44
N ASN A 24 -10.33 8.69 1.73
CA ASN A 24 -9.58 9.60 2.57
C ASN A 24 -9.44 8.97 3.97
N PRO A 25 -8.24 8.91 4.55
CA PRO A 25 -8.08 8.36 5.89
C PRO A 25 -8.84 9.23 6.90
N ARG A 26 -9.40 8.60 7.94
CA ARG A 26 -10.06 9.32 9.03
C ARG A 26 -9.13 10.31 9.73
N ASP A 27 -7.86 9.95 9.84
CA ASP A 27 -6.78 10.83 10.33
C ASP A 27 -5.63 10.85 9.29
N PRO A 28 -5.46 11.94 8.53
CA PRO A 28 -4.36 12.09 7.57
C PRO A 28 -2.96 12.07 8.19
N THR A 29 -2.86 12.27 9.51
CA THR A 29 -1.59 12.24 10.24
C THR A 29 -1.25 10.85 10.76
N ASP A 30 -2.21 9.93 10.79
CA ASP A 30 -2.06 8.58 11.34
C ASP A 30 -2.90 7.54 10.57
N PHE A 31 -2.35 7.03 9.45
CA PHE A 31 -3.03 6.06 8.61
C PHE A 31 -2.08 5.05 7.97
N SER A 32 -2.65 3.92 7.53
CA SER A 32 -1.99 2.96 6.64
C SER A 32 -2.99 2.30 5.70
N VAL A 33 -2.56 2.05 4.47
CA VAL A 33 -3.29 1.32 3.44
C VAL A 33 -2.36 0.26 2.87
N THR A 34 -2.84 -0.98 2.81
CA THR A 34 -2.14 -2.06 2.11
C THR A 34 -2.66 -2.18 0.70
N ILE A 35 -1.76 -2.29 -0.28
CA ILE A 35 -2.07 -2.42 -1.69
C ILE A 35 -1.37 -3.67 -2.20
N ASP A 36 -2.16 -4.65 -2.63
CA ASP A 36 -1.65 -5.77 -3.41
C ASP A 36 -1.68 -5.43 -4.89
N PHE A 37 -0.56 -5.65 -5.58
CA PHE A 37 -0.46 -5.49 -7.03
C PHE A 37 0.12 -6.76 -7.65
N TYR A 38 -0.48 -7.16 -8.77
CA TYR A 38 -0.14 -8.38 -9.50
C TYR A 38 0.49 -7.98 -10.83
N ALA A 39 1.70 -8.48 -11.11
CA ALA A 39 2.41 -8.25 -12.36
C ALA A 39 2.55 -9.57 -13.11
N GLY A 40 1.89 -9.68 -14.27
CA GLY A 40 1.95 -10.88 -15.09
C GLY A 40 1.13 -10.72 -16.38
N PRO A 41 1.16 -11.73 -17.25
CA PRO A 41 0.32 -11.76 -18.45
C PRO A 41 -1.16 -11.64 -18.11
N GLU A 42 -1.90 -10.91 -18.94
CA GLU A 42 -3.34 -10.72 -18.75
C GLU A 42 -4.10 -12.05 -18.86
N GLY A 43 -4.97 -12.31 -17.89
CA GLY A 43 -5.82 -13.51 -17.87
C GLY A 43 -5.08 -14.78 -17.43
N ASP A 44 -3.81 -14.66 -17.08
CA ASP A 44 -3.00 -15.74 -16.54
C ASP A 44 -2.94 -15.66 -15.01
N ASN A 45 -3.01 -16.82 -14.35
CA ASN A 45 -2.88 -16.97 -12.90
C ASN A 45 -1.41 -17.07 -12.47
N SER A 46 -0.46 -16.95 -13.40
CA SER A 46 0.98 -16.97 -13.12
C SER A 46 1.57 -15.60 -12.73
N ALA A 47 0.74 -14.61 -12.39
CA ALA A 47 1.22 -13.27 -12.06
C ALA A 47 1.97 -13.26 -10.72
N ASP A 48 3.10 -12.55 -10.69
CA ASP A 48 3.82 -12.28 -9.45
C ASP A 48 2.99 -11.32 -8.59
N ALA A 49 2.84 -11.66 -7.31
CA ALA A 49 2.12 -10.85 -6.34
C ALA A 49 3.10 -10.03 -5.50
N PHE A 50 2.81 -8.75 -5.37
CA PHE A 50 3.56 -7.83 -4.53
C PHE A 50 2.60 -7.11 -3.60
N THR A 51 3.06 -6.81 -2.39
CA THR A 51 2.30 -6.06 -1.40
C THR A 51 3.09 -4.82 -1.02
N ALA A 52 2.46 -3.65 -1.11
CA ALA A 52 3.00 -2.39 -0.60
C ALA A 52 2.11 -1.85 0.52
N THR A 53 2.72 -1.04 1.38
CA THR A 53 1.99 -0.28 2.41
C THR A 53 2.24 1.20 2.19
N VAL A 54 1.16 1.97 2.02
CA VAL A 54 1.18 3.43 1.98
C VAL A 54 0.70 3.93 3.34
N CYS A 55 1.49 4.73 4.03
CA CYS A 55 1.16 5.16 5.38
C CYS A 55 1.70 6.56 5.70
N SER A 56 1.15 7.17 6.75
CA SER A 56 1.71 8.40 7.29
C SER A 56 3.05 8.14 7.99
N PRO A 57 3.97 9.12 8.05
CA PRO A 57 5.24 8.95 8.76
C PRO A 57 5.08 8.53 10.22
N ASN A 58 4.08 9.07 10.93
CA ASN A 58 3.82 8.73 12.33
C ASN A 58 3.39 7.27 12.48
N TRP A 59 2.49 6.80 11.62
CA TRP A 59 2.06 5.40 11.63
C TRP A 59 3.25 4.48 11.36
N PHE A 60 4.07 4.82 10.36
CA PHE A 60 5.27 4.05 10.00
C PHE A 60 6.24 3.94 11.18
N LEU A 61 6.61 5.05 11.82
CA LEU A 61 7.55 5.03 12.94
C LEU A 61 7.03 4.20 14.12
N ARG A 62 5.71 4.28 14.39
CA ARG A 62 5.08 3.45 15.42
C ARG A 62 5.10 1.97 15.06
N SER A 63 4.83 1.61 13.79
CA SER A 63 4.81 0.20 13.35
C SER A 63 6.18 -0.47 13.42
N GLN A 64 7.27 0.29 13.33
CA GLN A 64 8.63 -0.22 13.56
C GLN A 64 8.89 -0.58 15.03
N GLY A 65 8.08 -0.08 15.98
CA GLY A 65 8.21 -0.43 17.40
C GLY A 65 9.58 -0.09 17.99
N GLY A 66 10.22 1.00 17.53
CA GLY A 66 11.55 1.41 17.96
C GLY A 66 12.71 0.57 17.40
N LYS A 67 12.44 -0.34 16.47
CA LYS A 67 13.51 -1.10 15.78
C LYS A 67 14.26 -0.21 14.79
N VAL A 68 15.55 -0.50 14.62
CA VAL A 68 16.34 0.05 13.51
C VAL A 68 15.84 -0.58 12.21
N PHE A 69 15.58 0.25 11.21
CA PHE A 69 15.15 -0.18 9.88
C PHE A 69 16.03 0.44 8.80
N ALA A 70 16.16 -0.26 7.67
CA ALA A 70 16.80 0.27 6.46
C ALA A 70 15.73 0.90 5.56
N ALA A 71 16.06 2.04 4.94
CA ALA A 71 15.16 2.74 4.03
C ALA A 71 15.21 2.21 2.58
N GLU A 72 15.91 1.11 2.32
CA GLU A 72 16.17 0.58 0.97
C GLU A 72 14.89 0.24 0.19
N SER A 73 13.79 -0.02 0.89
CA SER A 73 12.47 -0.30 0.30
C SER A 73 11.39 0.69 0.73
N VAL A 74 11.77 1.87 1.24
CA VAL A 74 10.85 2.89 1.74
C VAL A 74 11.05 4.18 0.96
N ILE A 75 9.97 4.69 0.36
CA ILE A 75 9.97 5.97 -0.33
C ILE A 75 9.38 7.03 0.59
N PHE A 76 10.18 8.03 0.95
CA PHE A 76 9.70 9.21 1.67
C PHE A 76 9.27 10.28 0.69
N MET A 77 7.99 10.62 0.69
CA MET A 77 7.46 11.72 -0.10
C MET A 77 7.53 13.03 0.72
N PRO A 78 8.30 14.03 0.26
CA PRO A 78 8.25 15.37 0.87
C PRO A 78 6.88 16.00 0.60
N ARG A 79 6.44 16.87 1.52
CA ARG A 79 5.23 17.69 1.36
C ARG A 79 5.40 18.72 0.25
#